data_AF-A0A837IST4-F1
#
_entry.id   AF-A0A837IST4-F1
#
_cell.length_a   1.000
_cell.length_b   1.000
_cell.length_c   1.000
_cell.angle_alpha   90.00
_cell.angle_beta   90.00
_cell.angle_gamma   90.00
#
_symmetry.space_group_name_H-M   'P 1'
#
loop_
_entity.id
_entity.type
_entity.pdbx_description
1 polymer ?
#
loop_
_entity_poly.entity_id
_entity_poly.type
_entity_poly.pdbx_seq_one_letter_code
_entity_poly.pdbx_strand_id
1 'polypeptide(L)'
;MRNADNIKAAISFRLKDDIIAYRNDFYPRDLVGVSYKFTSTSVALGAVIGKVPNVAIIVPRGSNGGYVELIADEAYRKQREFVINSGADLELMKKEAGLYIYKLR
;
A
#
# COMPACT_ATOMS: atom_id res chain seq x y z
N MET A 1 -0.88 -10.67 -23.83
CA MET A 1 -1.40 -10.34 -22.48
C MET A 1 -0.37 -9.46 -21.79
N ARG A 2 -0.77 -8.26 -21.36
CA ARG A 2 0.13 -7.23 -20.83
C ARG A 2 0.44 -7.57 -19.37
N ASN A 3 1.71 -7.57 -18.96
CA ASN A 3 2.15 -7.98 -17.60
C ASN A 3 1.31 -7.40 -16.44
N ALA A 4 0.78 -6.18 -16.60
CA ALA A 4 -0.10 -5.55 -15.61
C ALA A 4 -1.40 -6.32 -15.34
N ASP A 5 -2.00 -6.93 -16.36
CA ASP A 5 -3.25 -7.70 -16.21
C ASP A 5 -3.00 -8.99 -15.41
N ASN A 6 -1.86 -9.64 -15.65
CA ASN A 6 -1.43 -10.83 -14.91
C ASN A 6 -1.17 -10.49 -13.44
N ILE A 7 -0.51 -9.36 -13.17
CA ILE A 7 -0.26 -8.88 -11.80
C ILE A 7 -1.57 -8.52 -11.11
N LYS A 8 -2.48 -7.84 -11.82
CA LYS A 8 -3.80 -7.48 -11.27
C LYS A 8 -4.60 -8.71 -10.87
N ALA A 9 -4.57 -9.77 -11.68
CA ALA A 9 -5.19 -11.05 -11.35
C ALA A 9 -4.50 -11.73 -10.15
N ALA A 10 -3.17 -11.74 -10.12
CA ALA A 10 -2.39 -12.39 -9.08
C ALA A 10 -2.51 -11.72 -7.69
N ILE A 11 -2.75 -10.40 -7.63
CA ILE A 11 -2.87 -9.63 -6.38
C ILE A 11 -4.34 -9.33 -6.03
N SER A 12 -5.31 -9.96 -6.72
CA SER A 12 -6.74 -9.80 -6.43
C SER A 12 -7.20 -10.61 -5.20
N PHE A 13 -6.47 -10.50 -4.09
CA PHE A 13 -6.92 -11.03 -2.82
C PHE A 13 -7.85 -10.02 -2.14
N ARG A 14 -8.81 -10.55 -1.39
CA ARG A 14 -9.65 -9.76 -0.50
C ARG A 14 -9.01 -9.78 0.88
N LEU A 15 -8.65 -8.60 1.35
CA LEU A 15 -8.10 -8.45 2.69
C LEU A 15 -9.11 -8.95 3.73
N LYS A 16 -8.66 -9.73 4.71
CA LYS A 16 -9.56 -10.35 5.72
C LYS A 16 -9.88 -9.41 6.88
N ASP A 17 -8.90 -8.59 7.27
CA ASP A 17 -8.95 -7.73 8.44
C ASP A 17 -8.61 -6.30 8.05
N ASP A 18 -9.07 -5.31 8.82
CA ASP A 18 -8.61 -3.93 8.63
C ASP A 18 -7.12 -3.84 8.98
N ILE A 19 -6.32 -3.16 8.17
CA ILE A 19 -4.90 -2.95 8.42
C ILE A 19 -4.52 -1.47 8.31
N ILE A 20 -3.36 -1.14 8.86
CA ILE A 20 -2.66 0.11 8.57
C ILE A 20 -1.40 -0.26 7.78
N ALA A 21 -1.27 0.35 6.60
CA ALA A 21 -0.13 0.17 5.72
C ALA A 21 0.67 1.47 5.61
N TYR A 22 1.98 1.36 5.64
CA TYR A 22 2.91 2.49 5.73
C TYR A 22 3.74 2.59 4.46
N ARG A 23 4.11 3.82 4.09
CA ARG A 23 5.10 4.07 3.04
C ARG A 23 5.86 5.35 3.31
N ASN A 24 7.00 5.48 2.66
CA ASN A 24 7.75 6.71 2.55
C ASN A 24 7.63 7.20 1.11
N ASP A 25 7.07 8.39 0.91
CA ASP A 25 6.78 8.96 -0.39
C ASP A 25 7.47 10.29 -0.59
N PHE A 26 7.90 10.59 -1.82
CA PHE A 26 8.48 11.90 -2.16
C PHE A 26 7.42 13.02 -2.17
N TYR A 27 6.20 12.69 -2.61
CA TYR A 27 5.10 13.64 -2.74
C TYR A 27 3.87 13.11 -2.00
N PRO A 28 3.93 12.98 -0.67
CA PRO A 28 2.91 12.28 0.11
C PRO A 28 1.52 12.93 0.02
N ARG A 29 1.44 14.25 -0.25
CA ARG A 29 0.19 14.99 -0.44
C ARG A 29 -0.53 14.59 -1.74
N ASP A 30 0.22 14.21 -2.77
CA ASP A 30 -0.29 13.99 -4.13
C ASP A 30 -0.85 12.57 -4.32
N LEU A 31 -0.87 11.77 -3.25
CA LEU A 31 -1.50 10.46 -3.22
C LEU A 31 -3.02 10.52 -3.18
N VAL A 32 -3.62 11.70 -2.96
CA VAL A 32 -5.07 11.88 -2.90
C VAL A 32 -5.75 11.56 -4.23
N GLY A 33 -6.89 10.86 -4.17
CA GLY A 33 -7.69 10.48 -5.33
C GLY A 33 -7.33 9.10 -5.90
N VAL A 34 -7.78 8.86 -7.13
CA VAL A 34 -7.65 7.56 -7.80
C VAL A 34 -6.26 7.38 -8.40
N SER A 35 -5.52 6.38 -7.92
CA SER A 35 -4.28 5.91 -8.55
C SER A 35 -4.54 4.76 -9.50
N TYR A 36 -4.19 4.92 -10.77
CA TYR A 36 -4.22 3.83 -11.77
C TYR A 36 -2.98 2.92 -11.71
N LYS A 37 -2.08 3.15 -10.74
CA LYS A 37 -0.89 2.33 -10.49
C LYS A 37 -1.09 1.49 -9.23
N PHE A 38 -0.34 0.40 -9.13
CA PHE A 38 -0.20 -0.32 -7.86
C PHE A 38 0.44 0.58 -6.81
N THR A 39 -0.01 0.45 -5.57
CA THR A 39 0.52 1.20 -4.43
C THR A 39 1.22 0.23 -3.48
N SER A 40 2.55 0.17 -3.57
CA SER A 40 3.39 -0.59 -2.66
C SER A 40 3.46 0.08 -1.29
N THR A 41 3.34 -0.73 -0.25
CA THR A 41 3.33 -0.32 1.15
C THR A 41 3.93 -1.43 2.01
N SER A 42 4.19 -1.14 3.28
CA SER A 42 4.58 -2.13 4.29
C SER A 42 3.58 -2.14 5.43
N VAL A 43 3.25 -3.31 5.97
CA VAL A 43 2.42 -3.40 7.19
C VAL A 43 3.22 -3.18 8.47
N ALA A 44 4.53 -2.99 8.38
CA ALA A 44 5.41 -2.78 9.53
C ALA A 44 6.24 -1.50 9.36
N LEU A 45 6.16 -0.60 10.35
CA LEU A 45 6.85 0.70 10.35
C LEU A 45 8.36 0.57 10.03
N GLY A 46 9.05 -0.39 10.67
CA GLY A 46 10.49 -0.59 10.50
C GLY A 46 10.92 -1.26 9.19
N ALA A 47 9.94 -1.70 8.39
CA ALA A 47 10.15 -2.40 7.12
C ALA A 47 9.92 -1.49 5.89
N VAL A 48 9.49 -0.24 6.13
CA VAL A 48 9.37 0.80 5.11
C VAL A 48 10.75 1.19 4.56
N ILE A 49 10.84 1.48 3.26
CA ILE A 49 12.07 1.98 2.63
C ILE A 49 12.53 3.27 3.32
N GLY A 50 13.79 3.29 3.75
CA GLY A 50 14.36 4.40 4.54
C GLY A 50 13.97 4.39 6.02
N LYS A 51 13.20 3.41 6.49
CA LYS A 51 12.78 3.17 7.88
C LYS A 51 12.04 4.32 8.59
N VAL A 52 11.62 5.33 7.84
CA VAL A 52 10.88 6.50 8.34
C VAL A 52 9.68 6.73 7.43
N PRO A 53 8.48 6.24 7.80
CA PRO A 53 7.28 6.49 7.02
C PRO A 53 6.80 7.93 7.18
N ASN A 54 6.35 8.52 6.08
CA ASN A 54 5.66 9.80 6.06
C ASN A 54 4.20 9.68 5.58
N VAL A 55 3.75 8.45 5.29
CA VAL A 55 2.37 8.11 4.94
C VAL A 55 1.92 6.88 5.71
N ALA A 56 0.70 6.94 6.25
CA ALA A 56 -0.05 5.80 6.75
C ALA A 56 -1.39 5.72 6.02
N ILE A 57 -1.80 4.52 5.62
CA ILE A 57 -3.01 4.26 4.86
C ILE A 57 -3.84 3.25 5.65
N ILE A 58 -5.04 3.64 6.05
CA ILE A 58 -6.05 2.74 6.62
C ILE A 58 -6.66 1.99 5.44
N VAL A 59 -6.47 0.67 5.43
CA VAL A 59 -6.97 -0.23 4.37
C VAL A 59 -8.06 -1.12 4.98
N PRO A 60 -9.34 -0.90 4.62
CA PRO A 60 -10.44 -1.72 5.13
C PRO A 60 -10.36 -3.18 4.69
N ARG A 61 -10.93 -4.08 5.49
CA ARG A 61 -11.24 -5.44 5.08
C ARG A 61 -12.07 -5.45 3.80
N GLY A 62 -11.85 -6.46 2.96
CA GLY A 62 -12.47 -6.56 1.65
C GLY A 62 -11.83 -5.68 0.58
N SER A 63 -10.91 -4.77 0.92
CA SER A 63 -10.14 -4.02 -0.07
C SER A 63 -9.33 -4.94 -0.98
N ASN A 64 -9.13 -4.49 -2.22
CA ASN A 64 -8.40 -5.22 -3.24
C ASN A 64 -6.89 -4.97 -3.10
N GLY A 65 -6.17 -5.98 -2.64
CA GLY A 65 -4.74 -5.92 -2.43
C GLY A 65 -4.23 -7.22 -1.82
N GLY A 66 -2.91 -7.36 -1.75
CA GLY A 66 -2.31 -8.62 -1.32
C GLY A 66 -0.97 -8.45 -0.64
N TYR A 67 -0.69 -9.34 0.30
CA TYR A 67 0.65 -9.58 0.80
C TYR A 67 1.46 -10.28 -0.28
N VAL A 68 2.53 -9.65 -0.74
CA VAL A 68 3.39 -10.20 -1.79
C VAL A 68 4.68 -10.83 -1.23
N GLU A 69 4.83 -10.86 0.09
CA GLU A 69 5.99 -11.45 0.80
C GLU A 69 6.27 -12.90 0.35
N LEU A 70 5.24 -13.70 0.08
CA LEU A 70 5.41 -15.10 -0.32
C LEU A 70 6.01 -15.28 -1.72
N ILE A 71 5.82 -14.30 -2.60
CA ILE A 71 6.30 -14.31 -3.99
C ILE A 71 7.49 -13.37 -4.21
N ALA A 72 7.81 -12.54 -3.22
CA ALA A 72 8.97 -11.67 -3.24
C ALA A 72 10.26 -12.50 -3.11
N ASP A 73 11.30 -12.03 -3.80
CA ASP A 73 12.66 -12.51 -3.61
C ASP A 73 13.07 -12.36 -2.13
N GLU A 74 13.91 -13.27 -1.65
CA GLU A 74 14.26 -13.39 -0.23
C GLU A 74 14.81 -12.07 0.35
N ALA A 75 15.54 -11.29 -0.45
CA ALA A 75 16.06 -9.99 -0.05
C ALA A 75 14.96 -8.98 0.32
N TYR A 76 13.76 -9.15 -0.22
CA TYR A 76 12.64 -8.21 -0.07
C TYR A 76 11.55 -8.69 0.89
N ARG A 77 11.56 -9.95 1.33
CA ARG A 77 10.56 -10.48 2.30
C ARG A 77 10.51 -9.69 3.60
N LYS A 78 11.66 -9.17 4.06
CA LYS A 78 11.78 -8.34 5.26
C LYS A 78 11.02 -7.02 5.17
N GLN A 79 10.61 -6.60 3.97
CA GLN A 79 9.82 -5.38 3.75
C GLN A 79 8.34 -5.56 4.14
N ARG A 80 7.87 -6.80 4.37
CA ARG A 80 6.48 -7.10 4.79
C ARG A 80 5.48 -6.40 3.87
N GLU A 81 5.73 -6.52 2.57
CA GLU A 81 5.07 -5.72 1.56
C GLU A 81 3.60 -6.11 1.40
N PHE A 82 2.75 -5.09 1.43
CA PHE A 82 1.36 -5.16 1.02
C PHE A 82 1.18 -4.24 -0.19
N VAL A 83 0.59 -4.78 -1.26
CA VAL A 83 0.34 -4.04 -2.49
C VAL A 83 -1.15 -3.76 -2.60
N ILE A 84 -1.52 -2.48 -2.59
CA ILE A 84 -2.88 -2.04 -2.93
C ILE A 84 -3.00 -2.02 -4.46
N ASN A 85 -4.09 -2.59 -4.97
CA ASN A 85 -4.31 -2.74 -6.40
C ASN A 85 -4.50 -1.38 -7.12
N SER A 86 -4.32 -1.38 -8.44
CA SER A 86 -4.68 -0.25 -9.30
C SER A 86 -6.17 0.11 -9.20
N GLY A 87 -6.48 1.39 -9.35
CA GLY A 87 -7.81 1.95 -9.13
C GLY A 87 -8.10 2.32 -7.68
N ALA A 88 -7.09 2.34 -6.82
CA ALA A 88 -7.22 2.73 -5.41
C ALA A 88 -7.57 4.22 -5.30
N ASP A 89 -8.66 4.55 -4.62
CA ASP A 89 -9.06 5.91 -4.29
C ASP A 89 -8.66 6.23 -2.85
N LEU A 90 -7.67 7.11 -2.69
CA LEU A 90 -7.16 7.49 -1.38
C LEU A 90 -7.73 8.84 -0.95
N GLU A 91 -8.39 8.84 0.20
CA GLU A 91 -8.86 10.04 0.87
C GLU A 91 -7.86 10.50 1.93
N LEU A 92 -7.39 11.74 1.84
CA LEU A 92 -6.58 12.34 2.90
C LEU A 92 -7.49 12.65 4.10
N MET A 93 -7.27 11.97 5.22
CA MET A 93 -8.05 12.17 6.44
C MET A 93 -7.48 13.31 7.28
N LYS A 94 -6.16 13.31 7.51
CA LYS A 94 -5.45 14.37 8.22
C LYS A 94 -3.94 14.29 8.00
N LYS A 95 -3.23 15.33 8.42
CA LYS A 95 -1.78 15.35 8.58
C LYS A 95 -1.46 15.64 10.04
N GLU A 96 -0.63 14.81 10.66
CA GLU A 96 -0.24 14.94 12.07
C GLU A 96 1.25 14.64 12.23
N ALA A 97 2.00 15.53 12.90
CA ALA A 97 3.44 15.37 13.13
C ALA A 97 4.27 14.99 11.88
N GLY A 98 3.87 15.48 10.69
CA GLY A 98 4.55 15.16 9.42
C GLY A 98 4.09 13.87 8.73
N LEU A 99 3.26 13.06 9.39
CA LEU A 99 2.63 11.86 8.83
C LEU A 99 1.32 12.22 8.13
N TYR A 100 1.20 11.86 6.85
CA TYR A 100 -0.05 11.96 6.10
C TYR A 100 -0.87 10.68 6.31
N ILE A 101 -2.10 10.84 6.80
CA ILE A 101 -2.97 9.71 7.11
C ILE A 101 -4.09 9.67 6.08
N TYR A 102 -4.12 8.59 5.31
CA TYR A 102 -5.10 8.31 4.27
C TYR A 102 -6.05 7.19 4.68
N LYS A 103 -7.22 7.16 4.04
CA LYS A 103 -8.13 6.02 4.05
C LYS A 103 -8.37 5.57 2.61
N LEU A 104 -8.28 4.26 2.38
CA LEU A 104 -8.70 3.65 1.12
C LEU A 104 -10.24 3.55 1.08
N ARG A 105 -10.83 4.02 -0.01
CA ARG A 105 -12.27 3.95 -0.28
C ARG A 105 -12.66 2.71 -1.09
#